data_AF-A0A4R4U3L4-F1
#
_entry.id   AF-A0A4R4U3L4-F1
#
_cell.length_a   1.000
_cell.length_b   1.000
_cell.length_c   1.000
_cell.angle_alpha   90.00
_cell.angle_beta   90.00
_cell.angle_gamma   90.00
#
_symmetry.space_group_name_H-M   'P 1'
#
loop_
_entity.id
_entity.type
_entity.pdbx_description
1 polymer ?
#
loop_
_entity_poly.entity_id
_entity_poly.type
_entity_poly.pdbx_seq_one_letter_code
_entity_poly.pdbx_strand_id
1 'polypeptide(L)'
;MSFTSRSMFTSWASPTQTFGALLFAPVVLMLAGGRRSWVALAVLLLALTGSKATFLPLLLAGLLLVGAVRGVVERRVRAEWPAAAGLTLVCLLIAQFVVFGRGAQGTTVAPFATMRSLWGSVAGSEMPALASVPAGPLVVLTAVHLFCLACVWGGAAALGRRALEPPMLLLLGIGAAGVGAAVVFGHPSLSQLYFLEGARPYLSIAAVCGVLAARRVPWPIVACLVGMGTGAALLASALDVAGDVLAAVAVPYAMLAAPAALMLWRRAFGLAVVALLTGYALPESARDVAAHVTPEEGERRREIPDGAMEAGRWLRDHSSPGDVVATDLHCRPVTESACDSRHYWVAGFTERRVLVEGWAYAESTLSRTPLFRTSYLDVPFADPARLAANDAVFRRPTAENVRHLAQKYGVKWLFTGRNSKLEGFAQLRFRNGSSSVYELF
;
A
#
# COMPACT_ATOMS: atom_id res chain seq x y z
N MET A 1 13.50 18.60 5.17
CA MET A 1 12.29 17.75 5.34
C MET A 1 12.60 16.38 4.78
N SER A 2 12.55 15.33 5.61
CA SER A 2 12.84 13.96 5.16
C SER A 2 11.63 13.42 4.39
N PHE A 3 11.73 13.41 3.06
CA PHE A 3 10.86 12.59 2.23
C PHE A 3 11.32 11.14 2.41
N THR A 4 10.72 10.42 3.35
CA THR A 4 10.97 8.98 3.45
C THR A 4 10.56 8.33 2.15
N SER A 5 11.54 7.81 1.40
CA SER A 5 11.24 7.00 0.22
C SER A 5 10.60 5.70 0.71
N ARG A 6 9.27 5.72 0.85
CA ARG A 6 8.48 4.52 1.18
C ARG A 6 8.70 3.39 0.15
N SER A 7 9.30 3.69 -1.01
CA SER A 7 9.31 2.83 -2.20
C SER A 7 10.28 1.64 -2.15
N MET A 8 11.41 1.71 -1.43
CA MET A 8 12.28 0.53 -1.27
C MET A 8 11.77 -0.40 -0.16
N PHE A 9 11.03 0.15 0.81
CA PHE A 9 10.57 -0.59 1.98
C PHE A 9 9.10 -1.02 1.94
N THR A 10 8.27 -0.60 0.99
CA THR A 10 6.90 -1.15 0.80
C THR A 10 6.91 -2.67 0.63
N SER A 11 7.95 -3.21 -0.01
CA SER A 11 8.14 -4.68 -0.16
C SER A 11 8.56 -5.38 1.15
N TRP A 12 9.21 -4.66 2.08
CA TRP A 12 9.62 -5.23 3.38
C TRP A 12 8.61 -4.94 4.49
N ALA A 13 7.85 -3.84 4.37
CA ALA A 13 6.85 -3.38 5.33
C ALA A 13 5.47 -4.00 5.10
N SER A 14 5.21 -4.58 3.92
CA SER A 14 3.94 -5.25 3.62
C SER A 14 4.16 -6.68 3.11
N PRO A 15 4.17 -7.68 4.01
CA PRO A 15 4.31 -9.10 3.62
C PRO A 15 3.25 -9.55 2.60
N THR A 16 2.02 -9.04 2.70
CA THR A 16 0.95 -9.35 1.75
C THR A 16 1.19 -8.76 0.36
N GLN A 17 1.78 -7.55 0.27
CA GLN A 17 2.17 -6.96 -1.01
C GLN A 17 3.23 -7.82 -1.71
N THR A 18 4.26 -8.25 -0.96
CA THR A 18 5.36 -9.05 -1.50
C THR A 18 4.93 -10.44 -1.90
N PHE A 19 4.12 -11.09 -1.07
CA PHE A 19 3.53 -12.39 -1.43
C PHE A 19 2.61 -12.27 -2.65
N GLY A 20 1.77 -11.22 -2.72
CA GLY A 20 0.95 -10.94 -3.89
C GLY A 20 1.79 -10.69 -5.16
N ALA A 21 2.88 -9.92 -5.05
CA ALA A 21 3.79 -9.67 -6.17
C ALA A 21 4.46 -10.96 -6.67
N LEU A 22 4.88 -11.84 -5.75
CA LEU A 22 5.45 -13.15 -6.06
C LEU A 22 4.47 -14.03 -6.86
N LEU A 23 3.18 -13.99 -6.51
CA LEU A 23 2.13 -14.72 -7.24
C LEU A 23 1.74 -14.03 -8.55
N PHE A 24 1.82 -12.70 -8.62
CA PHE A 24 1.41 -11.93 -9.80
C PHE A 24 2.43 -11.97 -10.94
N ALA A 25 3.72 -12.02 -10.63
CA ALA A 25 4.78 -12.12 -11.64
C ALA A 25 4.59 -13.32 -12.61
N PRO A 26 4.39 -14.57 -12.16
CA PRO A 26 4.16 -15.70 -13.07
C PRO A 26 2.87 -15.55 -13.88
N VAL A 27 1.81 -14.93 -13.33
CA VAL A 27 0.58 -14.63 -14.09
C VAL A 27 0.90 -13.75 -15.30
N VAL A 28 1.64 -12.65 -15.10
CA VAL A 28 2.02 -11.75 -16.19
C VAL A 28 2.95 -12.45 -17.18
N LEU A 29 3.92 -13.25 -16.71
CA LEU A 29 4.82 -14.02 -17.58
C LEU A 29 4.08 -15.04 -18.44
N MET A 30 3.09 -15.76 -17.90
CA MET A 30 2.28 -16.70 -18.68
C MET A 30 1.46 -15.99 -19.76
N LEU A 31 0.91 -14.82 -19.44
CA LEU A 31 0.11 -14.03 -20.39
C LEU A 31 0.99 -13.39 -21.48
N ALA A 32 2.19 -12.94 -21.13
CA ALA A 32 3.16 -12.35 -22.05
C ALA A 32 3.93 -13.37 -22.90
N GLY A 33 4.28 -14.53 -22.34
CA GLY A 33 5.20 -15.51 -22.94
C GLY A 33 4.55 -16.62 -23.77
N GLY A 34 3.22 -16.62 -23.94
CA GLY A 34 2.50 -17.53 -24.83
C GLY A 34 2.33 -18.99 -24.35
N ARG A 35 3.10 -19.46 -23.35
CA ARG A 35 2.92 -20.75 -22.67
C ARG A 35 1.91 -20.62 -21.54
N ARG A 36 0.67 -21.04 -21.78
CA ARG A 36 -0.46 -20.85 -20.85
C ARG A 36 -1.04 -22.18 -20.40
N SER A 37 -0.83 -22.51 -19.12
CA SER A 37 -1.67 -23.49 -18.42
C SER A 37 -2.84 -22.74 -17.79
N TRP A 38 -4.05 -22.92 -18.32
CA TRP A 38 -5.25 -22.28 -17.79
C TRP A 38 -5.52 -22.67 -16.33
N VAL A 39 -5.16 -23.91 -15.96
CA VAL A 39 -5.25 -24.40 -14.58
C VAL A 39 -4.31 -23.60 -13.68
N ALA A 40 -3.04 -23.45 -14.06
CA ALA A 40 -2.08 -22.69 -13.27
C ALA A 40 -2.47 -21.20 -13.17
N LEU A 41 -3.00 -20.61 -14.25
CA LEU A 41 -3.50 -19.23 -14.24
C LEU A 41 -4.68 -19.08 -13.26
N ALA A 42 -5.65 -19.99 -13.30
CA ALA A 42 -6.80 -19.97 -12.39
C ALA A 42 -6.38 -20.13 -10.92
N VAL A 43 -5.46 -21.05 -10.63
CA VAL A 43 -4.94 -21.26 -9.27
C VAL A 43 -4.21 -20.00 -8.76
N LEU A 44 -3.35 -19.39 -9.58
CA LEU A 44 -2.62 -18.17 -9.20
C LEU A 44 -3.57 -16.98 -8.99
N LEU A 45 -4.57 -16.80 -9.86
CA LEU A 45 -5.56 -15.73 -9.72
C LEU A 45 -6.44 -15.92 -8.48
N LEU A 46 -6.85 -17.16 -8.16
CA LEU A 46 -7.58 -17.47 -6.94
C LEU A 46 -6.73 -17.23 -5.68
N ALA A 47 -5.44 -17.58 -5.72
CA ALA A 47 -4.51 -17.28 -4.65
C ALA A 47 -4.31 -15.75 -4.47
N LEU A 48 -4.30 -14.99 -5.57
CA LEU A 48 -4.26 -13.52 -5.53
C LEU A 48 -5.53 -12.91 -4.91
N THR A 49 -6.71 -13.50 -5.16
CA THR A 49 -7.97 -13.07 -4.53
C THR A 49 -7.88 -13.07 -3.01
N GLY A 50 -7.28 -14.10 -2.40
CA GLY A 50 -7.14 -14.20 -0.94
C GLY A 50 -5.92 -13.48 -0.36
N SER A 51 -4.83 -13.36 -1.11
CA SER A 51 -3.58 -12.76 -0.62
C SER A 51 -3.50 -11.24 -0.80
N LYS A 52 -3.72 -10.75 -2.02
CA LYS A 52 -3.65 -9.33 -2.37
C LYS A 52 -4.49 -9.04 -3.63
N ALA A 53 -5.80 -8.86 -3.42
CA ALA A 53 -6.75 -8.62 -4.50
C ALA A 53 -6.48 -7.32 -5.32
N THR A 54 -5.66 -6.39 -4.81
CA THR A 54 -5.26 -5.14 -5.48
C THR A 54 -4.64 -5.38 -6.87
N PHE A 55 -4.05 -6.55 -7.13
CA PHE A 55 -3.47 -6.88 -8.44
C PHE A 55 -4.52 -7.22 -9.51
N LEU A 56 -5.71 -7.70 -9.12
CA LEU A 56 -6.76 -8.12 -10.04
C LEU A 56 -7.32 -6.98 -10.93
N PRO A 57 -7.68 -5.80 -10.40
CA PRO A 57 -8.15 -4.69 -11.24
C PRO A 57 -7.03 -4.13 -12.14
N LEU A 58 -5.76 -4.17 -11.69
CA LEU A 58 -4.62 -3.79 -12.53
C LEU A 58 -4.47 -4.72 -13.73
N LEU A 59 -4.53 -6.04 -13.48
CA LEU A 59 -4.48 -7.05 -14.53
C LEU A 59 -5.66 -6.91 -15.49
N LEU A 60 -6.87 -6.72 -14.97
CA LEU A 60 -8.06 -6.55 -15.77
C LEU A 60 -7.93 -5.33 -16.71
N ALA A 61 -7.46 -4.20 -16.21
CA ALA A 61 -7.20 -3.01 -17.02
C ALA A 61 -6.18 -3.29 -18.15
N GLY A 62 -5.09 -3.99 -17.84
CA GLY A 62 -4.12 -4.43 -18.84
C GLY A 62 -4.73 -5.34 -19.92
N LEU A 63 -5.52 -6.35 -19.51
CA LEU A 63 -6.19 -7.27 -20.42
C LEU A 63 -7.24 -6.57 -21.30
N LEU A 64 -8.00 -5.63 -20.73
CA LEU A 64 -8.96 -4.82 -21.47
C LEU A 64 -8.27 -3.92 -22.49
N LEU A 65 -7.14 -3.32 -22.14
CA LEU A 65 -6.35 -2.50 -23.08
C LEU A 65 -5.85 -3.34 -24.26
N VAL A 66 -5.34 -4.54 -24.00
CA VAL A 66 -4.95 -5.49 -25.07
C VAL A 66 -6.16 -5.81 -25.96
N GLY A 67 -7.28 -6.20 -25.37
CA GLY A 67 -8.50 -6.52 -26.11
C GLY A 67 -9.01 -5.37 -26.97
N ALA A 68 -9.05 -4.16 -26.41
CA ALA A 68 -9.51 -2.95 -27.10
C ALA A 68 -8.60 -2.59 -28.28
N VAL A 69 -7.28 -2.51 -28.07
CA VAL A 69 -6.34 -2.14 -29.13
C VAL A 69 -6.33 -3.19 -30.24
N ARG A 70 -6.36 -4.48 -29.91
CA ARG A 70 -6.39 -5.56 -30.93
C ARG A 70 -7.72 -5.61 -31.68
N GLY A 71 -8.84 -5.39 -30.98
CA GLY A 71 -10.15 -5.27 -31.60
C GLY A 71 -10.23 -4.12 -32.59
N VAL A 72 -9.63 -2.97 -32.26
CA VAL A 72 -9.63 -1.78 -33.14
C VAL A 72 -8.63 -1.92 -34.29
N VAL A 73 -7.38 -2.29 -34.00
CA VAL A 73 -6.27 -2.31 -34.98
C VAL A 73 -6.37 -3.50 -35.93
N GLU A 74 -6.72 -4.68 -35.42
CA GLU A 74 -6.68 -5.92 -36.20
C GLU A 74 -8.06 -6.48 -36.53
N ARG A 75 -9.13 -5.90 -35.95
CA ARG A 75 -10.50 -6.41 -36.05
C ARG A 75 -10.64 -7.89 -35.66
N ARG A 76 -9.68 -8.41 -34.90
CA ARG A 76 -9.63 -9.80 -34.41
C ARG A 76 -9.10 -9.79 -32.99
N VAL A 77 -9.89 -10.35 -32.08
CA VAL A 77 -9.47 -10.59 -30.70
C VAL A 77 -9.33 -12.09 -30.53
N ARG A 78 -8.11 -12.57 -30.27
CA ARG A 78 -7.88 -13.97 -29.93
C ARG A 78 -8.64 -14.29 -28.63
N ALA A 79 -9.38 -15.40 -28.58
CA ALA A 79 -10.24 -15.78 -27.46
C ALA A 79 -9.51 -15.86 -26.09
N GLU A 80 -8.19 -16.03 -26.11
CA GLU A 80 -7.33 -16.04 -24.91
C GLU A 80 -7.41 -14.75 -24.07
N TRP A 81 -7.50 -13.58 -24.68
CA TRP A 81 -7.54 -12.31 -23.95
C TRP A 81 -8.87 -12.08 -23.22
N PRO A 82 -10.05 -12.23 -23.86
CA PRO A 82 -11.32 -12.13 -23.16
C PRO A 82 -11.50 -13.27 -22.16
N ALA A 83 -10.98 -14.47 -22.42
CA ALA A 83 -11.03 -15.57 -21.43
C ALA A 83 -10.21 -15.24 -20.17
N ALA A 84 -8.99 -14.72 -20.31
CA ALA A 84 -8.19 -14.27 -19.17
C ALA A 84 -8.84 -13.08 -18.44
N ALA A 85 -9.44 -12.14 -19.17
CA ALA A 85 -10.16 -11.01 -18.60
C ALA A 85 -11.40 -11.47 -17.81
N GLY A 86 -12.17 -12.42 -18.36
CA GLY A 86 -13.32 -13.02 -17.71
C GLY A 86 -12.93 -13.76 -16.43
N LEU A 87 -11.88 -14.56 -16.46
CA LEU A 87 -11.35 -15.24 -15.27
C LEU A 87 -10.89 -14.24 -14.20
N THR A 88 -10.16 -13.19 -14.60
CA THR A 88 -9.71 -12.12 -13.70
C THR A 88 -10.90 -11.38 -13.09
N LEU A 89 -11.93 -11.09 -13.89
CA LEU A 89 -13.17 -10.46 -13.43
C LEU A 89 -13.88 -11.35 -12.42
N VAL A 90 -14.04 -12.66 -12.67
CA VAL A 90 -14.63 -13.59 -11.71
C VAL A 90 -13.87 -13.58 -10.38
N CYS A 91 -12.53 -13.66 -10.41
CA CYS A 91 -11.70 -13.56 -9.21
C CYS A 91 -11.86 -12.22 -8.47
N LEU A 92 -12.02 -11.11 -9.21
CA LEU A 92 -12.28 -9.78 -8.64
C LEU A 92 -13.67 -9.71 -7.99
N LEU A 93 -14.69 -10.31 -8.62
CA LEU A 93 -16.04 -10.39 -8.04
C LEU A 93 -16.04 -11.26 -6.78
N ILE A 94 -15.31 -12.40 -6.77
CA ILE A 94 -15.13 -13.21 -5.56
C ILE A 94 -14.46 -12.38 -4.46
N ALA A 95 -13.39 -11.63 -4.78
CA ALA A 95 -12.75 -10.74 -3.82
C ALA A 95 -13.75 -9.74 -3.23
N GLN A 96 -14.49 -9.03 -4.08
CA GLN A 96 -15.40 -7.97 -3.64
C GLN A 96 -16.59 -8.50 -2.83
N PHE A 97 -17.22 -9.59 -3.26
CA PHE A 97 -18.45 -10.09 -2.65
C PHE A 97 -18.21 -11.06 -1.51
N VAL A 98 -17.18 -11.91 -1.59
CA VAL A 98 -16.92 -12.96 -0.61
C VAL A 98 -15.88 -12.51 0.41
N VAL A 99 -14.71 -12.04 -0.04
CA VAL A 99 -13.60 -11.69 0.86
C VAL A 99 -13.87 -10.38 1.58
N PHE A 100 -14.30 -9.34 0.85
CA PHE A 100 -14.53 -8.01 1.43
C PHE A 100 -15.97 -7.75 1.85
N GLY A 101 -16.90 -8.69 1.62
CA GLY A 101 -18.30 -8.54 2.03
C GLY A 101 -18.98 -7.29 1.47
N ARG A 102 -18.61 -6.85 0.26
CA ARG A 102 -19.05 -5.61 -0.42
C ARG A 102 -18.49 -4.31 0.16
N GLY A 103 -17.63 -4.37 1.17
CA GLY A 103 -16.97 -3.19 1.74
C GLY A 103 -15.99 -2.54 0.77
N ALA A 104 -15.79 -1.23 0.90
CA ALA A 104 -14.82 -0.48 0.11
C ALA A 104 -13.44 -0.41 0.80
N GLN A 105 -13.33 -0.90 2.03
CA GLN A 105 -12.14 -0.90 2.87
C GLN A 105 -11.47 0.47 2.88
N GLY A 106 -12.28 1.52 3.07
CA GLY A 106 -11.84 2.92 3.12
C GLY A 106 -11.41 3.54 1.77
N THR A 107 -11.37 2.79 0.68
CA THR A 107 -11.00 3.31 -0.63
C THR A 107 -12.21 3.99 -1.27
N THR A 108 -12.08 5.26 -1.63
CA THR A 108 -13.16 6.05 -2.24
C THR A 108 -12.66 6.79 -3.46
N VAL A 109 -13.58 7.20 -4.34
CA VAL A 109 -13.25 8.12 -5.44
C VAL A 109 -13.00 9.50 -4.82
N ALA A 110 -11.73 9.89 -4.77
CA ALA A 110 -11.27 11.13 -4.16
C ALA A 110 -10.08 11.66 -4.96
N PRO A 111 -10.34 12.33 -6.11
CA PRO A 111 -9.29 12.84 -6.97
C PRO A 111 -8.30 13.71 -6.20
N PHE A 112 -7.02 13.54 -6.51
CA PHE A 112 -5.91 14.27 -5.89
C PHE A 112 -5.75 14.03 -4.38
N ALA A 113 -6.34 12.96 -3.83
CA ALA A 113 -6.18 12.58 -2.42
C ALA A 113 -4.70 12.42 -2.04
N THR A 114 -3.92 11.74 -2.88
CA THR A 114 -2.46 11.61 -2.70
C THR A 114 -1.78 12.98 -2.64
N MET A 115 -2.15 13.90 -3.52
CA MET A 115 -1.53 15.23 -3.64
C MET A 115 -1.92 16.12 -2.46
N ARG A 116 -3.11 15.93 -1.90
CA ARG A 116 -3.53 16.60 -0.67
C ARG A 116 -2.70 16.13 0.53
N SER A 117 -2.42 14.84 0.65
CA SER A 117 -1.50 14.34 1.67
C SER A 117 -0.08 14.85 1.46
N LEU A 118 0.41 14.89 0.21
CA LEU A 118 1.72 15.48 -0.12
C LEU A 118 1.77 16.96 0.25
N TRP A 119 0.71 17.72 -0.04
CA TRP A 119 0.60 19.12 0.38
C TRP A 119 0.70 19.26 1.89
N GLY A 120 0.04 18.38 2.66
CA GLY A 120 0.19 18.36 4.12
C GLY A 120 1.63 18.24 4.59
N SER A 121 2.39 17.34 3.98
CA SER A 121 3.81 17.15 4.30
C SER A 121 4.69 18.33 3.94
N VAL A 122 4.44 19.00 2.80
CA VAL A 122 5.29 20.11 2.32
C VAL A 122 4.89 21.44 2.96
N ALA A 123 3.59 21.71 3.10
CA ALA A 123 3.07 22.96 3.65
C ALA A 123 2.84 22.92 5.17
N GLY A 124 3.20 21.83 5.85
CA GLY A 124 2.97 21.65 7.28
C GLY A 124 1.48 21.72 7.66
N SER A 125 0.59 21.31 6.75
CA SER A 125 -0.86 21.36 6.98
C SER A 125 -1.37 20.04 7.53
N GLU A 126 -2.11 20.10 8.63
CA GLU A 126 -2.69 18.94 9.29
C GLU A 126 -4.22 18.84 9.06
N MET A 127 -4.82 17.73 9.49
CA MET A 127 -6.27 17.60 9.50
C MET A 127 -6.87 18.52 10.60
N PRO A 128 -7.98 19.23 10.35
CA PRO A 128 -8.88 19.12 9.20
C PRO A 128 -8.55 20.07 8.03
N ALA A 129 -7.51 20.92 8.12
CA ALA A 129 -7.17 21.92 7.10
C ALA A 129 -6.89 21.30 5.73
N LEU A 130 -6.44 20.04 5.69
CA LEU A 130 -6.28 19.26 4.46
C LEU A 130 -7.58 19.13 3.65
N ALA A 131 -8.74 19.08 4.29
CA ALA A 131 -10.02 18.94 3.59
C ALA A 131 -10.33 20.15 2.68
N SER A 132 -9.77 21.32 2.97
CA SER A 132 -10.03 22.59 2.28
C SER A 132 -8.85 23.09 1.43
N VAL A 133 -7.90 22.23 1.07
CA VAL A 133 -6.76 22.61 0.23
C VAL A 133 -7.25 23.13 -1.13
N PRO A 134 -6.81 24.34 -1.57
CA PRO A 134 -7.18 24.88 -2.87
C PRO A 134 -6.76 23.99 -4.04
N ALA A 135 -7.45 24.09 -5.18
CA ALA A 135 -7.14 23.28 -6.36
C ALA A 135 -5.75 23.57 -6.96
N GLY A 136 -5.26 24.81 -6.87
CA GLY A 136 -3.98 25.23 -7.46
C GLY A 136 -2.79 24.35 -7.06
N PRO A 137 -2.47 24.25 -5.75
CA PRO A 137 -1.41 23.36 -5.27
C PRO A 137 -1.61 21.90 -5.68
N LEU A 138 -2.85 21.39 -5.67
CA LEU A 138 -3.14 20.01 -6.04
C LEU A 138 -2.85 19.74 -7.52
N VAL A 139 -3.20 20.67 -8.42
CA VAL A 139 -2.90 20.56 -9.85
C VAL A 139 -1.40 20.60 -10.10
N VAL A 140 -0.68 21.52 -9.46
CA VAL A 140 0.78 21.62 -9.61
C VAL A 140 1.47 20.37 -9.07
N LEU A 141 1.10 19.89 -7.88
CA LEU A 141 1.62 18.64 -7.32
C LEU A 141 1.28 17.43 -8.18
N THR A 142 0.10 17.41 -8.82
CA THR A 142 -0.26 16.37 -9.77
C THR A 142 0.64 16.42 -11.00
N ALA A 143 0.86 17.60 -11.58
CA ALA A 143 1.73 17.78 -12.73
C ALA A 143 3.17 17.38 -12.40
N VAL A 144 3.70 17.80 -11.25
CA VAL A 144 5.01 17.40 -10.74
C VAL A 144 5.07 15.89 -10.55
N HIS A 145 4.07 15.28 -9.91
CA HIS A 145 4.03 13.83 -9.71
C HIS A 145 4.03 13.07 -11.04
N LEU A 146 3.14 13.43 -11.98
CA LEU A 146 3.08 12.81 -13.30
C LEU A 146 4.37 13.02 -14.10
N PHE A 147 4.99 14.20 -13.97
CA PHE A 147 6.30 14.47 -14.56
C PHE A 147 7.36 13.52 -13.96
N CYS A 148 7.43 13.36 -12.64
CA CYS A 148 8.34 12.41 -11.99
C CYS A 148 8.09 10.97 -12.47
N LEU A 149 6.84 10.52 -12.57
CA LEU A 149 6.52 9.18 -13.08
C LEU A 149 6.92 9.02 -14.55
N ALA A 150 6.67 10.04 -15.37
CA ALA A 150 7.13 10.08 -16.75
C ALA A 150 8.67 10.09 -16.84
N CYS A 151 9.36 10.63 -15.84
CA CYS A 151 10.81 10.59 -15.78
C CYS A 151 11.33 9.18 -15.44
N VAL A 152 10.72 8.53 -14.44
CA VAL A 152 11.09 7.18 -14.01
C VAL A 152 10.83 6.13 -15.08
N TRP A 153 9.70 6.23 -15.80
CA TRP A 153 9.29 5.25 -16.80
C TRP A 153 9.30 5.78 -18.25
N GLY A 154 9.95 6.92 -18.49
CA GLY A 154 9.99 7.59 -19.79
C GLY A 154 10.64 6.76 -20.89
N GLY A 155 11.47 5.79 -20.53
CA GLY A 155 12.00 4.77 -21.44
C GLY A 155 10.89 4.08 -22.25
N ALA A 156 9.68 3.93 -21.70
CA ALA A 156 8.57 3.25 -22.37
C ALA A 156 8.12 4.01 -23.63
N ALA A 157 8.32 5.33 -23.70
CA ALA A 157 8.02 6.11 -24.89
C ALA A 157 8.87 5.69 -26.10
N ALA A 158 10.05 5.11 -25.88
CA ALA A 158 10.95 4.63 -26.92
C ALA A 158 10.56 3.25 -27.50
N LEU A 159 9.48 2.61 -27.01
CA LEU A 159 8.97 1.36 -27.56
C LEU A 159 8.50 1.49 -29.02
N GLY A 160 8.06 2.69 -29.44
CA GLY A 160 7.54 2.93 -30.79
C GLY A 160 6.42 1.95 -31.15
N ARG A 161 6.53 1.25 -32.28
CA ARG A 161 5.53 0.25 -32.70
C ARG A 161 5.44 -0.96 -31.76
N ARG A 162 6.50 -1.27 -31.00
CA ARG A 162 6.48 -2.38 -30.03
C ARG A 162 5.50 -2.14 -28.89
N ALA A 163 5.11 -0.88 -28.64
CA ALA A 163 4.08 -0.58 -27.64
C ALA A 163 2.73 -1.22 -27.97
N LEU A 164 2.48 -1.57 -29.24
CA LEU A 164 1.27 -2.25 -29.71
C LEU A 164 1.35 -3.78 -29.60
N GLU A 165 2.50 -4.34 -29.22
CA GLU A 165 2.62 -5.77 -28.97
C GLU A 165 1.80 -6.15 -27.72
N PRO A 166 1.05 -7.27 -27.73
CA PRO A 166 0.19 -7.64 -26.61
C PRO A 166 0.87 -7.68 -25.23
N PRO A 167 2.12 -8.20 -25.10
CA PRO A 167 2.84 -8.13 -23.83
C PRO A 167 3.07 -6.69 -23.35
N MET A 168 3.45 -5.78 -24.25
CA MET A 168 3.70 -4.38 -23.88
C MET A 168 2.40 -3.66 -23.53
N LEU A 169 1.33 -3.87 -24.28
CA LEU A 169 0.00 -3.34 -23.96
C LEU A 169 -0.48 -3.81 -22.58
N LEU A 170 -0.26 -5.07 -22.22
CA LEU A 170 -0.59 -5.61 -20.91
C LEU A 170 0.17 -4.86 -19.80
N LEU A 171 1.50 -4.73 -19.93
CA LEU A 171 2.35 -4.03 -18.96
C LEU A 171 1.99 -2.54 -18.84
N LEU A 172 1.77 -1.86 -19.97
CA LEU A 172 1.38 -0.45 -20.02
C LEU A 172 -0.01 -0.22 -19.43
N GLY A 173 -0.96 -1.13 -19.63
CA GLY A 173 -2.30 -1.03 -19.05
C GLY A 173 -2.32 -1.29 -17.54
N ILE A 174 -1.53 -2.26 -17.05
CA ILE A 174 -1.27 -2.44 -15.61
C ILE A 174 -0.68 -1.15 -15.01
N GLY A 175 0.31 -0.58 -15.70
CA GLY A 175 0.94 0.68 -15.36
C GLY A 175 -0.03 1.86 -15.26
N ALA A 176 -0.77 2.10 -16.34
CA ALA A 176 -1.74 3.18 -16.43
C ALA A 176 -2.83 3.06 -15.36
N ALA A 177 -3.29 1.84 -15.07
CA ALA A 177 -4.23 1.59 -13.99
C ALA A 177 -3.66 1.91 -12.60
N GLY A 178 -2.39 1.56 -12.35
CA GLY A 178 -1.71 1.89 -11.10
C GLY A 178 -1.56 3.40 -10.88
N VAL A 179 -1.13 4.13 -11.92
CA VAL A 179 -1.03 5.60 -11.89
C VAL A 179 -2.40 6.24 -11.73
N GLY A 180 -3.38 5.79 -12.52
CA GLY A 180 -4.75 6.27 -12.46
C GLY A 180 -5.35 6.08 -11.07
N ALA A 181 -5.16 4.92 -10.45
CA ALA A 181 -5.65 4.64 -9.11
C ALA A 181 -5.04 5.57 -8.05
N ALA A 182 -3.74 5.88 -8.15
CA ALA A 182 -3.06 6.79 -7.23
C ALA A 182 -3.54 8.25 -7.35
N VAL A 183 -4.07 8.65 -8.51
CA VAL A 183 -4.58 10.01 -8.77
C VAL A 183 -6.08 10.13 -8.47
N VAL A 184 -6.86 9.09 -8.80
CA VAL A 184 -8.34 9.12 -8.75
C VAL A 184 -8.89 8.69 -7.38
N PHE A 185 -8.25 7.73 -6.72
CA PHE A 185 -8.74 7.20 -5.45
C PHE A 185 -8.03 7.82 -4.25
N GLY A 186 -8.71 7.76 -3.10
CA GLY A 186 -8.15 8.13 -1.81
C GLY A 186 -8.51 7.11 -0.73
N HIS A 187 -7.59 6.93 0.22
CA HIS A 187 -7.76 6.06 1.39
C HIS A 187 -7.15 6.76 2.63
N PRO A 188 -7.77 6.65 3.83
CA PRO A 188 -7.31 7.35 5.04
C PRO A 188 -5.84 7.09 5.41
N SER A 189 -5.32 5.89 5.13
CA SER A 189 -3.91 5.53 5.35
C SER A 189 -3.05 5.46 4.08
N LEU A 190 -3.45 6.13 2.99
CA LEU A 190 -2.74 6.15 1.71
C LEU A 190 -2.62 4.79 0.99
N SER A 191 -3.51 3.85 1.27
CA SER A 191 -3.47 2.51 0.69
C SER A 191 -3.74 2.47 -0.82
N GLN A 192 -4.28 3.54 -1.43
CA GLN A 192 -4.38 3.64 -2.90
C GLN A 192 -2.99 3.56 -3.58
N LEU A 193 -1.91 3.90 -2.88
CA LEU A 193 -0.56 3.81 -3.44
C LEU A 193 -0.12 2.36 -3.69
N TYR A 194 -0.72 1.36 -3.04
CA TYR A 194 -0.42 -0.05 -3.32
C TYR A 194 -0.75 -0.47 -4.76
N PHE A 195 -1.68 0.21 -5.42
CA PHE A 195 -1.93 0.00 -6.86
C PHE A 195 -0.73 0.43 -7.70
N LEU A 196 -0.12 1.57 -7.39
CA LEU A 196 1.07 2.06 -8.07
C LEU A 196 2.30 1.20 -7.75
N GLU A 197 2.48 0.82 -6.49
CA GLU A 197 3.54 -0.10 -6.06
C GLU A 197 3.43 -1.47 -6.76
N GLY A 198 2.20 -2.00 -6.91
CA GLY A 198 1.95 -3.23 -7.64
C GLY A 198 2.21 -3.12 -9.15
N ALA A 199 2.00 -1.94 -9.73
CA ALA A 199 2.20 -1.69 -11.16
C ALA A 199 3.66 -1.38 -11.53
N ARG A 200 4.45 -0.85 -10.59
CA ARG A 200 5.82 -0.36 -10.81
C ARG A 200 6.76 -1.35 -11.50
N PRO A 201 6.87 -2.63 -11.10
CA PRO A 201 7.75 -3.58 -11.78
C PRO A 201 7.45 -3.72 -13.28
N TYR A 202 6.18 -3.66 -13.66
CA TYR A 202 5.72 -3.85 -15.03
C TYR A 202 6.00 -2.63 -15.91
N LEU A 203 5.81 -1.42 -15.37
CA LEU A 203 6.23 -0.18 -16.04
C LEU A 203 7.75 -0.10 -16.18
N SER A 204 8.49 -0.54 -15.17
CA SER A 204 9.96 -0.61 -15.24
C SER A 204 10.43 -1.56 -16.33
N ILE A 205 9.81 -2.74 -16.49
CA ILE A 205 10.11 -3.66 -17.59
C ILE A 205 9.83 -2.98 -18.94
N ALA A 206 8.65 -2.37 -19.11
CA ALA A 206 8.30 -1.67 -20.35
C ALA A 206 9.29 -0.53 -20.66
N ALA A 207 9.71 0.21 -19.63
CA ALA A 207 10.68 1.29 -19.76
C ALA A 207 12.06 0.78 -20.20
N VAL A 208 12.55 -0.31 -19.60
CA VAL A 208 13.81 -0.96 -20.00
C VAL A 208 13.72 -1.49 -21.43
N CYS A 209 12.63 -2.16 -21.80
CA CYS A 209 12.42 -2.62 -23.17
C CYS A 209 12.43 -1.47 -24.18
N GLY A 210 11.85 -0.32 -23.83
CA GLY A 210 11.90 0.86 -24.67
C GLY A 210 13.30 1.47 -24.78
N VAL A 211 14.06 1.53 -23.68
CA VAL A 211 15.48 1.94 -23.71
C VAL A 211 16.31 1.01 -24.59
N LEU A 212 16.13 -0.30 -24.48
CA LEU A 212 16.82 -1.29 -25.32
C LEU A 212 16.42 -1.22 -26.79
N ALA A 213 15.20 -0.75 -27.08
CA ALA A 213 14.73 -0.50 -28.44
C ALA A 213 15.21 0.84 -29.02
N ALA A 214 15.65 1.77 -28.16
CA ALA A 214 16.15 3.07 -28.58
C ALA A 214 17.52 2.96 -29.29
N ARG A 215 17.82 3.96 -30.14
CA ARG A 215 19.16 4.06 -30.74
C ARG A 215 20.20 4.24 -29.64
N ARG A 216 21.33 3.51 -29.77
CA ARG A 216 22.47 3.65 -28.86
C ARG A 216 22.97 5.09 -28.85
N VAL A 217 23.08 5.65 -27.66
CA VAL A 217 23.74 6.94 -27.41
C VAL A 217 25.16 6.62 -26.98
N PRO A 218 26.19 7.31 -27.52
CA PRO A 218 27.56 7.09 -27.09
C PRO A 218 27.71 7.41 -25.59
N TRP A 219 28.43 6.56 -24.86
CA TRP A 219 28.59 6.67 -23.40
C TRP A 219 29.06 8.05 -22.90
N PRO A 220 29.96 8.79 -23.60
CA PRO A 220 30.32 10.14 -23.19
C PRO A 220 29.15 11.11 -23.13
N ILE A 221 28.16 10.98 -24.04
CA ILE A 221 26.95 11.80 -24.03
C ILE A 221 26.06 11.41 -22.84
N VAL A 222 25.94 10.11 -22.56
CA VAL A 222 25.19 9.62 -21.38
C VAL A 222 25.82 10.16 -20.10
N ALA A 223 27.14 10.05 -19.94
CA ALA A 223 27.87 10.55 -18.78
C ALA A 223 27.74 12.08 -18.62
N CYS A 224 27.83 12.84 -19.72
CA CYS A 224 27.61 14.27 -19.72
C CYS A 224 26.19 14.64 -19.26
N LEU A 225 25.17 13.93 -19.75
CA LEU A 225 23.77 14.16 -19.39
C LEU A 225 23.49 13.81 -17.93
N VAL A 226 24.02 12.69 -17.44
CA VAL A 226 23.96 12.35 -16.01
C VAL A 226 24.64 13.45 -15.19
N GLY A 227 25.82 13.90 -15.57
CA GLY A 227 26.54 14.99 -14.89
C GLY A 227 25.75 16.30 -14.86
N MET A 228 25.14 16.69 -15.99
CA MET A 228 24.26 17.88 -16.05
C MET A 228 23.03 17.73 -15.17
N GLY A 229 22.41 16.54 -15.14
CA GLY A 229 21.28 16.24 -14.27
C GLY A 229 21.65 16.38 -12.79
N THR A 230 22.77 15.78 -12.39
CA THR A 230 23.30 15.87 -11.02
C THR A 230 23.60 17.32 -10.64
N GLY A 231 24.26 18.07 -11.53
CA GLY A 231 24.57 19.48 -11.32
C GLY A 231 23.30 20.34 -11.17
N ALA A 232 22.28 20.10 -11.98
CA ALA A 232 20.99 20.78 -11.87
C ALA A 232 20.27 20.46 -10.55
N ALA A 233 20.31 19.21 -10.08
CA ALA A 233 19.72 18.83 -8.79
C ALA A 233 20.43 19.49 -7.60
N LEU A 234 21.77 19.53 -7.63
CA LEU A 234 22.55 20.21 -6.61
C LEU A 234 22.29 21.71 -6.60
N LEU A 235 22.23 22.35 -7.77
CA LEU A 235 21.88 23.76 -7.91
C LEU A 235 20.47 24.04 -7.38
N ALA A 236 19.48 23.24 -7.78
CA ALA A 236 18.11 23.38 -7.30
C ALA A 236 18.00 23.23 -5.78
N SER A 237 18.81 22.34 -5.18
CA SER A 237 18.86 22.17 -3.72
C SER A 237 19.52 23.34 -2.98
N ALA A 238 20.31 24.17 -3.68
CA ALA A 238 20.97 25.35 -3.12
C ALA A 238 20.15 26.63 -3.32
N LEU A 239 19.15 26.62 -4.20
CA LEU A 239 18.25 27.76 -4.43
C LEU A 239 17.20 27.80 -3.32
N ASP A 240 17.33 28.78 -2.42
CA ASP A 240 16.29 29.07 -1.44
C ASP A 240 15.17 29.90 -2.10
N VAL A 241 14.02 29.27 -2.33
CA VAL A 241 12.83 29.95 -2.86
C VAL A 241 12.06 30.50 -1.66
N ALA A 242 12.49 31.66 -1.18
CA ALA A 242 11.93 32.27 0.01
C ALA A 242 10.41 32.53 -0.12
N GLY A 243 9.63 32.02 0.83
CA GLY A 243 8.25 32.45 1.10
C GLY A 243 7.13 31.77 0.32
N ASP A 244 7.41 30.95 -0.71
CA ASP A 244 6.38 30.21 -1.45
C ASP A 244 6.69 28.71 -1.50
N VAL A 245 5.97 27.95 -0.68
CA VAL A 245 6.05 26.48 -0.58
C VAL A 245 5.79 25.81 -1.93
N LEU A 246 4.88 26.35 -2.74
CA LEU A 246 4.54 25.75 -4.02
C LEU A 246 5.65 25.99 -5.05
N ALA A 247 6.21 27.19 -5.08
CA ALA A 247 7.36 27.51 -5.92
C ALA A 247 8.60 26.70 -5.51
N ALA A 248 8.84 26.53 -4.21
CA ALA A 248 9.94 25.70 -3.69
C ALA A 248 9.83 24.25 -4.17
N VAL A 249 8.62 23.71 -4.32
CA VAL A 249 8.41 22.38 -4.92
C VAL A 249 8.50 22.43 -6.44
N ALA A 250 7.90 23.40 -7.12
CA ALA A 250 7.74 23.39 -8.57
C ALA A 250 9.01 23.79 -9.34
N VAL A 251 9.78 24.75 -8.83
CA VAL A 251 10.97 25.32 -9.50
C VAL A 251 12.03 24.24 -9.85
N PRO A 252 12.42 23.34 -8.93
CA PRO A 252 13.38 22.27 -9.24
C PRO A 252 12.94 21.40 -10.44
N TYR A 253 11.65 21.03 -10.50
CA TYR A 253 11.13 20.21 -11.60
C TYR A 253 10.92 21.01 -12.88
N ALA A 254 10.59 22.30 -12.80
CA ALA A 254 10.48 23.18 -13.97
C ALA A 254 11.83 23.36 -14.66
N MET A 255 12.92 23.52 -13.88
CA MET A 255 14.30 23.59 -14.39
C MET A 255 14.70 22.31 -15.15
N LEU A 256 14.16 21.16 -14.76
CA LEU A 256 14.38 19.87 -15.43
C LEU A 256 13.46 19.65 -16.64
N ALA A 257 12.23 20.16 -16.58
CA ALA A 257 11.22 19.99 -17.63
C ALA A 257 11.62 20.69 -18.94
N ALA A 258 12.23 21.88 -18.87
CA ALA A 258 12.66 22.63 -20.06
C ALA A 258 13.70 21.89 -20.93
N PRO A 259 14.85 21.40 -20.41
CA PRO A 259 15.79 20.62 -21.21
C PRO A 259 15.21 19.28 -21.65
N ALA A 260 14.44 18.60 -20.80
CA ALA A 260 13.78 17.34 -21.17
C ALA A 260 12.80 17.52 -22.35
N ALA A 261 11.96 18.56 -22.30
CA ALA A 261 11.03 18.90 -23.37
C ALA A 261 11.74 19.27 -24.68
N LEU A 262 12.83 20.05 -24.60
CA LEU A 262 13.65 20.40 -25.76
C LEU A 262 14.26 19.16 -26.42
N MET A 263 14.76 18.20 -25.63
CA MET A 263 15.33 16.95 -26.14
C MET A 263 14.27 16.06 -26.80
N LEU A 264 13.10 15.93 -26.17
CA LEU A 264 11.96 15.21 -26.74
C LEU A 264 11.48 15.85 -28.06
N TRP A 265 11.41 17.19 -28.11
CA TRP A 265 10.98 17.93 -29.30
C TRP A 265 11.94 17.73 -30.49
N ARG A 266 13.24 17.71 -30.23
CA ARG A 266 14.27 17.43 -31.26
C ARG A 266 14.31 15.96 -31.71
N ARG A 267 13.37 15.12 -31.23
CA ARG A 267 13.38 13.65 -31.38
C ARG A 267 14.72 13.03 -30.97
N ALA A 268 15.45 13.72 -30.09
CA ALA A 268 16.74 13.27 -29.62
C ALA A 268 16.51 12.16 -28.59
N PHE A 269 17.01 10.97 -28.92
CA PHE A 269 17.22 9.78 -28.10
C PHE A 269 16.51 9.78 -26.74
N GLY A 270 15.43 9.01 -26.58
CA GLY A 270 14.76 8.84 -25.27
C GLY A 270 15.72 8.41 -24.14
N LEU A 271 16.82 7.74 -24.49
CA LEU A 271 17.93 7.42 -23.57
C LEU A 271 18.63 8.66 -23.00
N ALA A 272 18.72 9.75 -23.76
CA ALA A 272 19.32 11.00 -23.32
C ALA A 272 18.48 11.72 -22.24
N VAL A 273 17.15 11.68 -22.39
CA VAL A 273 16.21 12.16 -21.38
C VAL A 273 16.31 11.30 -20.12
N VAL A 274 16.30 9.96 -20.26
CA VAL A 274 16.48 9.04 -19.12
C VAL A 274 17.81 9.29 -18.40
N ALA A 275 18.91 9.53 -19.13
CA ALA A 275 20.23 9.81 -18.56
C ALA A 275 20.23 11.11 -17.73
N LEU A 276 19.67 12.21 -18.26
CA LEU A 276 19.54 13.48 -17.56
C LEU A 276 18.75 13.33 -16.25
N LEU A 277 17.62 12.64 -16.33
CA LEU A 277 16.72 12.42 -15.18
C LEU A 277 17.34 11.51 -14.12
N THR A 278 18.08 10.49 -14.56
CA THR A 278 18.83 9.60 -13.65
C THR A 278 19.87 10.40 -12.88
N GLY A 279 20.60 11.30 -13.56
CA GLY A 279 21.52 12.22 -12.90
C GLY A 279 20.83 13.13 -11.89
N TYR A 280 19.68 13.70 -12.25
CA TYR A 280 18.92 14.58 -11.37
C TYR A 280 18.43 13.87 -10.09
N ALA A 281 18.00 12.61 -10.18
CA ALA A 281 17.55 11.83 -9.04
C ALA A 281 18.71 11.29 -8.16
N LEU A 282 19.94 11.29 -8.67
CA LEU A 282 21.07 10.60 -8.04
C LEU A 282 21.45 11.16 -6.66
N PRO A 283 21.59 12.49 -6.43
CA PRO A 283 21.96 13.03 -5.12
C PRO A 283 20.96 12.68 -4.03
N GLU A 284 19.66 12.82 -4.32
CA GLU A 284 18.62 12.55 -3.33
C GLU A 284 18.47 11.06 -3.06
N SER A 285 18.59 10.21 -4.09
CA SER A 285 18.61 8.76 -3.91
C SER A 285 19.80 8.32 -3.03
N ALA A 286 20.98 8.93 -3.21
CA ALA A 286 22.15 8.64 -2.39
C ALA A 286 21.96 9.09 -0.94
N ARG A 287 21.38 10.28 -0.71
CA ARG A 287 21.03 10.77 0.63
C ARG A 287 20.02 9.88 1.32
N ASP A 288 18.98 9.48 0.61
CA ASP A 288 17.93 8.61 1.14
C ASP A 288 18.48 7.23 1.50
N VAL A 289 19.27 6.61 0.63
CA VAL A 289 19.95 5.33 0.94
C VAL A 289 20.89 5.50 2.14
N ALA A 290 21.68 6.57 2.20
CA ALA A 290 22.59 6.81 3.32
C ALA A 290 21.81 6.95 4.64
N ALA A 291 20.75 7.76 4.67
CA ALA A 291 19.91 7.97 5.84
C ALA A 291 19.25 6.67 6.34
N HIS A 292 18.94 5.73 5.44
CA HIS A 292 18.34 4.45 5.82
C HIS A 292 19.35 3.39 6.30
N VAL A 293 20.59 3.42 5.79
CA VAL A 293 21.63 2.44 6.18
C VAL A 293 22.34 2.89 7.47
N THR A 294 22.35 4.19 7.76
CA THR A 294 22.74 4.68 9.08
C THR A 294 21.63 4.40 10.09
N PRO A 295 21.87 3.61 11.15
CA PRO A 295 20.85 3.37 12.15
C PRO A 295 20.46 4.68 12.83
N GLU A 296 19.18 5.07 12.76
CA GLU A 296 18.66 6.03 13.71
C GLU A 296 18.74 5.39 15.10
N GLU A 297 19.49 6.02 16.01
CA GLU A 297 19.49 5.68 17.43
C GLU A 297 18.12 6.04 18.01
N GLY A 298 17.22 5.07 17.99
CA GLY A 298 15.91 5.15 18.62
C GLY A 298 15.53 3.78 19.18
N GLU A 299 15.00 3.76 20.39
CA GLU A 299 14.46 2.54 21.01
C GLU A 299 13.36 1.96 20.10
N ARG A 300 13.68 0.92 19.33
CA ARG A 300 12.65 0.11 18.67
C ARG A 300 11.81 -0.54 19.76
N ARG A 301 10.71 0.10 20.15
CA ARG A 301 9.77 -0.48 21.09
C ARG A 301 9.18 -1.74 20.48
N ARG A 302 9.26 -2.82 21.22
CA ARG A 302 8.69 -4.10 20.81
C ARG A 302 7.17 -4.02 20.99
N GLU A 303 6.43 -4.03 19.87
CA GLU A 303 4.95 -3.98 19.87
C GLU A 303 4.33 -5.25 20.47
N ILE A 304 4.97 -6.39 20.25
CA ILE A 304 4.54 -7.71 20.73
C ILE A 304 5.44 -8.11 21.90
N PRO A 305 4.95 -8.20 23.14
CA PRO A 305 5.77 -8.54 24.30
C PRO A 305 6.49 -9.89 24.17
N ASP A 306 7.62 -10.03 24.86
CA ASP A 306 8.36 -11.31 24.91
C ASP A 306 7.48 -12.42 25.48
N GLY A 307 7.41 -13.56 24.79
CA GLY A 307 6.54 -14.67 25.16
C GLY A 307 5.07 -14.50 24.76
N ALA A 308 4.63 -13.37 24.20
CA ALA A 308 3.25 -13.21 23.75
C ALA A 308 2.88 -14.17 22.60
N MET A 309 3.82 -14.40 21.67
CA MET A 309 3.65 -15.39 20.60
C MET A 309 3.53 -16.82 21.14
N GLU A 310 4.28 -17.17 22.18
CA GLU A 310 4.19 -18.47 22.85
C GLU A 310 2.81 -18.65 23.48
N ALA A 311 2.33 -17.65 24.23
CA ALA A 311 0.99 -17.66 24.83
C ALA A 311 -0.11 -17.79 23.76
N GLY A 312 0.01 -17.05 22.66
CA GLY A 312 -0.93 -17.11 21.53
C GLY A 312 -0.99 -18.51 20.90
N ARG A 313 0.17 -19.10 20.60
CA ARG A 313 0.28 -20.45 20.05
C ARG A 313 -0.19 -21.53 21.05
N TRP A 314 0.09 -21.35 22.34
CA TRP A 314 -0.44 -22.25 23.36
C TRP A 314 -1.97 -22.22 23.33
N LEU A 315 -2.59 -21.04 23.34
CA LEU A 315 -4.05 -20.93 23.28
C LEU A 315 -4.59 -21.53 21.98
N ARG A 316 -3.92 -21.30 20.85
CA ARG A 316 -4.26 -21.96 19.59
C ARG A 316 -4.34 -23.49 19.78
N ASP A 317 -3.29 -24.09 20.28
CA ASP A 317 -3.19 -25.56 20.36
C ASP A 317 -4.12 -26.17 21.44
N HIS A 318 -4.75 -25.35 22.30
CA HIS A 318 -5.63 -25.78 23.40
C HIS A 318 -7.08 -25.23 23.32
N SER A 319 -7.47 -24.65 22.18
CA SER A 319 -8.83 -24.12 21.96
C SER A 319 -9.41 -24.62 20.64
N SER A 320 -10.74 -24.61 20.53
CA SER A 320 -11.41 -24.91 19.26
C SER A 320 -11.33 -23.72 18.31
N PRO A 321 -11.25 -23.92 16.97
CA PRO A 321 -11.24 -22.80 16.00
C PRO A 321 -12.47 -21.88 16.09
N GLY A 322 -13.58 -22.42 16.62
CA GLY A 322 -14.82 -21.67 16.87
C GLY A 322 -14.84 -20.89 18.18
N ASP A 323 -13.88 -21.07 19.08
CA ASP A 323 -13.88 -20.39 20.37
C ASP A 323 -13.67 -18.86 20.20
N VAL A 324 -14.27 -18.08 21.11
CA VAL A 324 -14.10 -16.62 21.15
C VAL A 324 -13.21 -16.23 22.33
N VAL A 325 -12.24 -15.36 22.03
CA VAL A 325 -11.28 -14.82 22.99
C VAL A 325 -11.64 -13.36 23.29
N ALA A 326 -11.64 -12.95 24.54
CA ALA A 326 -11.67 -11.54 24.93
C ALA A 326 -10.26 -11.07 25.31
N THR A 327 -9.93 -9.81 25.03
CA THR A 327 -8.62 -9.22 25.34
C THR A 327 -8.70 -7.72 25.62
N ASP A 328 -7.86 -7.22 26.52
CA ASP A 328 -7.62 -5.78 26.73
C ASP A 328 -6.46 -5.23 25.88
N LEU A 329 -5.78 -6.09 25.12
CA LEU A 329 -4.63 -5.74 24.29
C LEU A 329 -5.07 -5.22 22.91
N HIS A 330 -6.00 -4.27 22.85
CA HIS A 330 -6.55 -3.75 21.60
C HIS A 330 -5.99 -2.37 21.18
N CYS A 331 -5.24 -1.70 22.06
CA CYS A 331 -4.50 -0.46 21.76
C CYS A 331 -2.99 -0.74 21.75
N ARG A 332 -2.25 -0.14 20.81
CA ARG A 332 -0.79 -0.11 20.87
C ARG A 332 -0.32 0.71 22.08
N PRO A 333 0.84 0.39 22.68
CA PRO A 333 1.40 1.14 23.80
C PRO A 333 1.97 2.49 23.31
N VAL A 334 1.09 3.44 23.01
CA VAL A 334 1.44 4.82 22.64
C VAL A 334 1.41 5.71 23.88
N THR A 335 2.31 6.69 23.94
CA THR A 335 2.49 7.65 25.04
C THR A 335 1.42 8.75 25.14
N GLU A 336 0.39 8.74 24.29
CA GLU A 336 -0.65 9.78 24.23
C GLU A 336 -2.05 9.25 24.60
N SER A 337 -2.97 10.17 24.92
CA SER A 337 -4.29 9.90 25.51
C SER A 337 -5.30 9.18 24.60
N ALA A 338 -4.97 8.92 23.33
CA ALA A 338 -5.85 8.26 22.36
C ALA A 338 -5.39 6.81 22.04
N CYS A 339 -6.36 5.88 21.99
CA CYS A 339 -6.11 4.47 21.67
C CYS A 339 -5.74 4.28 20.20
N ASP A 340 -4.47 3.96 19.90
CA ASP A 340 -4.07 3.46 18.58
C ASP A 340 -4.55 2.01 18.40
N SER A 341 -5.73 1.84 17.81
CA SER A 341 -6.40 0.55 17.63
C SER A 341 -5.87 -0.30 16.47
N ARG A 342 -4.57 -0.21 16.17
CA ARG A 342 -3.89 -1.03 15.15
C ARG A 342 -3.26 -2.31 15.70
N HIS A 343 -3.76 -2.82 16.82
CA HIS A 343 -3.21 -3.99 17.50
C HIS A 343 -4.03 -5.25 17.13
N TYR A 344 -3.43 -6.19 16.38
CA TYR A 344 -4.12 -7.37 15.82
C TYR A 344 -3.40 -8.71 16.08
N TRP A 345 -2.39 -8.73 16.95
CA TRP A 345 -1.54 -9.90 17.09
C TRP A 345 -2.17 -11.02 17.92
N VAL A 346 -3.16 -10.73 18.78
CA VAL A 346 -3.83 -11.75 19.57
C VAL A 346 -4.60 -12.67 18.62
N ALA A 347 -5.46 -12.13 17.73
CA ALA A 347 -6.10 -12.92 16.68
C ALA A 347 -5.06 -13.60 15.78
N GLY A 348 -3.97 -12.90 15.43
CA GLY A 348 -2.91 -13.43 14.57
C GLY A 348 -2.22 -14.69 15.12
N PHE A 349 -1.82 -14.70 16.40
CA PHE A 349 -1.10 -15.85 16.98
C PHE A 349 -2.01 -16.91 17.59
N THR A 350 -3.19 -16.51 18.06
CA THR A 350 -4.19 -17.48 18.54
C THR A 350 -4.91 -18.15 17.39
N GLU A 351 -5.00 -17.49 16.22
CA GLU A 351 -5.83 -17.90 15.09
C GLU A 351 -7.31 -18.08 15.49
N ARG A 352 -7.80 -17.32 16.48
CA ARG A 352 -9.14 -17.44 17.09
C ARG A 352 -9.93 -16.16 16.84
N ARG A 353 -11.26 -16.26 16.95
CA ARG A 353 -12.13 -15.08 16.90
C ARG A 353 -11.90 -14.26 18.16
N VAL A 354 -11.60 -12.98 18.02
CA VAL A 354 -11.43 -12.07 19.16
C VAL A 354 -12.64 -11.14 19.26
N LEU A 355 -13.19 -11.01 20.46
CA LEU A 355 -14.43 -10.26 20.71
C LEU A 355 -14.27 -8.77 20.33
N VAL A 356 -13.21 -8.16 20.87
CA VAL A 356 -12.75 -6.82 20.52
C VAL A 356 -11.23 -6.86 20.47
N GLU A 357 -10.69 -6.61 19.29
CA GLU A 357 -9.29 -6.34 19.03
C GLU A 357 -9.24 -5.22 17.99
N GLY A 358 -8.05 -4.73 17.63
CA GLY A 358 -7.83 -3.63 16.71
C GLY A 358 -8.93 -3.43 15.67
N TRP A 359 -9.40 -2.19 15.55
CA TRP A 359 -10.53 -1.87 14.66
C TRP A 359 -10.19 -0.78 13.66
N ALA A 360 -9.00 -0.18 13.72
CA ALA A 360 -8.59 0.88 12.81
C ALA A 360 -8.78 0.53 11.32
N TYR A 361 -8.54 -0.73 10.93
CA TYR A 361 -8.68 -1.21 9.55
C TYR A 361 -9.98 -1.95 9.29
N ALA A 362 -10.88 -2.06 10.27
CA ALA A 362 -12.18 -2.68 10.05
C ALA A 362 -13.04 -1.80 9.13
N GLU A 363 -13.83 -2.42 8.25
CA GLU A 363 -14.79 -1.71 7.38
C GLU A 363 -15.73 -0.81 8.20
N SER A 364 -16.13 -1.26 9.40
CA SER A 364 -16.95 -0.48 10.33
C SER A 364 -16.30 0.80 10.83
N THR A 365 -14.99 0.95 10.69
CA THR A 365 -14.22 2.15 11.05
C THR A 365 -13.92 2.96 9.81
N LEU A 366 -13.39 2.31 8.77
CA LEU A 366 -12.99 2.97 7.53
C LEU A 366 -14.18 3.59 6.78
N SER A 367 -15.35 2.95 6.76
CA SER A 367 -16.56 3.49 6.11
C SER A 367 -17.12 4.74 6.80
N ARG A 368 -16.80 4.94 8.08
CA ARG A 368 -17.18 6.14 8.87
C ARG A 368 -16.10 7.20 8.92
N THR A 369 -14.92 6.95 8.34
CA THR A 369 -13.81 7.90 8.41
C THR A 369 -13.91 8.94 7.31
N PRO A 370 -14.15 10.22 7.63
CA PRO A 370 -14.09 11.28 6.65
C PRO A 370 -12.63 11.55 6.24
N LEU A 371 -12.31 11.38 4.96
CA LEU A 371 -10.99 11.70 4.43
C LEU A 371 -10.59 13.15 4.77
N PHE A 372 -9.35 13.31 5.26
CA PHE A 372 -8.72 14.61 5.53
C PHE A 372 -9.37 15.48 6.63
N ARG A 373 -10.40 14.98 7.33
CA ARG A 373 -11.03 15.70 8.45
C ARG A 373 -10.63 15.15 9.81
N THR A 374 -10.52 13.82 9.92
CA THR A 374 -10.21 13.14 11.18
C THR A 374 -9.35 11.92 10.88
N SER A 375 -8.43 11.59 11.79
CA SER A 375 -7.66 10.35 11.66
C SER A 375 -8.60 9.15 11.80
N TYR A 376 -8.40 8.12 10.97
CA TYR A 376 -9.07 6.83 11.14
C TYR A 376 -8.71 6.15 12.48
N LEU A 377 -7.60 6.56 13.10
CA LEU A 377 -7.17 6.08 14.43
C LEU A 377 -8.05 6.65 15.56
N ASP A 378 -8.65 7.82 15.35
CA ASP A 378 -9.50 8.48 16.36
C ASP A 378 -10.95 8.01 16.28
N VAL A 379 -11.30 7.18 15.29
CA VAL A 379 -12.65 6.67 15.12
C VAL A 379 -12.89 5.57 16.17
N PRO A 380 -13.88 5.74 17.07
CA PRO A 380 -14.13 4.78 18.12
C PRO A 380 -14.68 3.46 17.56
N PHE A 381 -14.50 2.39 18.33
CA PHE A 381 -15.07 1.09 18.03
C PHE A 381 -16.58 1.21 17.77
N ALA A 382 -17.07 0.51 16.74
CA ALA A 382 -18.42 0.72 16.22
C ALA A 382 -19.54 0.32 17.20
N ASP A 383 -19.23 -0.55 18.18
CA ASP A 383 -20.16 -1.01 19.22
C ASP A 383 -19.60 -0.66 20.61
N PRO A 384 -19.83 0.58 21.10
CA PRO A 384 -19.28 1.04 22.37
C PRO A 384 -19.72 0.19 23.56
N ALA A 385 -20.93 -0.39 23.51
CA ALA A 385 -21.44 -1.26 24.57
C ALA A 385 -20.64 -2.58 24.65
N ARG A 386 -20.29 -3.17 23.50
CA ARG A 386 -19.43 -4.36 23.46
C ARG A 386 -18.00 -4.05 23.93
N LEU A 387 -17.42 -2.93 23.53
CA LEU A 387 -16.11 -2.52 24.04
C LEU A 387 -16.14 -2.31 25.56
N ALA A 388 -17.16 -1.62 26.08
CA ALA A 388 -17.31 -1.41 27.52
C ALA A 388 -17.47 -2.74 28.28
N ALA A 389 -18.25 -3.69 27.76
CA ALA A 389 -18.43 -5.01 28.35
C ALA A 389 -17.12 -5.82 28.36
N ASN A 390 -16.34 -5.77 27.26
CA ASN A 390 -15.02 -6.38 27.18
C ASN A 390 -14.07 -5.78 28.23
N ASP A 391 -13.94 -4.46 28.26
CA ASP A 391 -13.01 -3.74 29.14
C ASP A 391 -13.36 -3.90 30.62
N ALA A 392 -14.63 -4.02 30.96
CA ALA A 392 -15.08 -4.21 32.33
C ALA A 392 -14.48 -5.47 32.97
N VAL A 393 -14.37 -6.58 32.22
CA VAL A 393 -13.77 -7.83 32.73
C VAL A 393 -12.31 -7.66 33.09
N PHE A 394 -11.52 -6.91 32.31
CA PHE A 394 -10.09 -6.74 32.58
C PHE A 394 -9.82 -5.66 33.63
N ARG A 395 -10.58 -4.58 33.65
CA ARG A 395 -10.37 -3.44 34.58
C ARG A 395 -10.93 -3.69 35.97
N ARG A 396 -12.14 -4.24 36.07
CA ARG A 396 -12.88 -4.50 37.31
C ARG A 396 -13.59 -5.86 37.22
N PRO A 397 -12.84 -6.97 37.32
CA PRO A 397 -13.41 -8.30 37.15
C PRO A 397 -14.45 -8.59 38.24
N THR A 398 -15.60 -9.11 37.82
CA THR A 398 -16.67 -9.62 38.68
C THR A 398 -17.26 -10.88 38.05
N ALA A 399 -17.87 -11.75 38.85
CA ALA A 399 -18.56 -12.94 38.35
C ALA A 399 -19.72 -12.58 37.39
N GLU A 400 -20.33 -11.41 37.56
CA GLU A 400 -21.35 -10.89 36.64
C GLU A 400 -20.75 -10.53 35.28
N ASN A 401 -19.67 -9.74 35.25
CA ASN A 401 -19.03 -9.31 34.01
C ASN A 401 -18.52 -10.52 33.20
N VAL A 402 -17.89 -11.50 33.87
CA VAL A 402 -17.40 -12.72 33.22
C VAL A 402 -18.54 -13.56 32.66
N ARG A 403 -19.61 -13.80 33.44
CA ARG A 403 -20.80 -14.51 32.95
C ARG A 403 -21.47 -13.77 31.80
N HIS A 404 -21.53 -12.45 31.84
CA HIS A 404 -22.08 -11.64 30.77
C HIS A 404 -21.31 -11.84 29.46
N LEU A 405 -19.97 -11.81 29.50
CA LEU A 405 -19.15 -12.09 28.31
C LEU A 405 -19.37 -13.50 27.77
N ALA A 406 -19.38 -14.50 28.65
CA ALA A 406 -19.60 -15.89 28.24
C ALA A 406 -20.98 -16.09 27.59
N GLN A 407 -22.05 -15.59 28.21
CA GLN A 407 -23.42 -15.84 27.76
C GLN A 407 -23.82 -14.99 26.55
N LYS A 408 -23.49 -13.69 26.56
CA LYS A 408 -23.94 -12.76 25.51
C LYS A 408 -23.06 -12.85 24.26
N TYR A 409 -21.76 -13.03 24.44
CA TYR A 409 -20.78 -12.93 23.36
C TYR A 409 -20.07 -14.27 23.06
N GLY A 410 -20.39 -15.34 23.79
CA GLY A 410 -19.79 -16.66 23.58
C GLY A 410 -18.31 -16.72 23.91
N VAL A 411 -17.80 -15.80 24.73
CA VAL A 411 -16.40 -15.78 25.15
C VAL A 411 -16.12 -17.04 25.97
N LYS A 412 -15.06 -17.76 25.60
CA LYS A 412 -14.56 -18.92 26.35
C LYS A 412 -13.19 -18.67 26.95
N TRP A 413 -12.42 -17.75 26.37
CA TRP A 413 -11.05 -17.50 26.78
C TRP A 413 -10.81 -16.01 27.05
N LEU A 414 -10.04 -15.70 28.08
CA LEU A 414 -9.51 -14.36 28.32
C LEU A 414 -8.01 -14.38 28.06
N PHE A 415 -7.54 -13.51 27.18
CA PHE A 415 -6.13 -13.33 26.86
C PHE A 415 -5.73 -11.91 27.27
N THR A 416 -4.72 -11.77 28.12
CA THR A 416 -4.29 -10.45 28.63
C THR A 416 -2.82 -10.46 29.00
N GLY A 417 -2.28 -9.29 29.33
CA GLY A 417 -1.00 -9.19 30.05
C GLY A 417 -1.09 -9.83 31.44
N ARG A 418 -0.09 -9.60 32.29
CA ARG A 418 -0.16 -10.10 33.69
C ARG A 418 -1.30 -9.41 34.45
N ASN A 419 -2.35 -10.17 34.77
CA ASN A 419 -3.50 -9.67 35.53
C ASN A 419 -4.03 -10.74 36.49
N SER A 420 -3.55 -10.76 37.74
CA SER A 420 -3.96 -11.74 38.76
C SER A 420 -5.37 -11.54 39.30
N LYS A 421 -6.00 -10.38 39.06
CA LYS A 421 -7.37 -10.09 39.51
C LYS A 421 -8.41 -11.02 38.88
N LEU A 422 -8.07 -11.68 37.77
CA LEU A 422 -8.93 -12.61 37.05
C LEU A 422 -8.98 -14.02 37.68
N GLU A 423 -7.99 -14.41 38.50
CA GLU A 423 -7.88 -15.77 39.07
C GLU A 423 -9.08 -16.16 39.95
N GLY A 424 -9.79 -15.17 40.53
CA GLY A 424 -11.02 -15.42 41.31
C GLY A 424 -12.29 -15.63 40.48
N PHE A 425 -12.24 -15.41 39.17
CA PHE A 425 -13.43 -15.42 38.28
C PHE A 425 -13.27 -16.28 37.04
N ALA A 426 -12.04 -16.72 36.72
CA ALA A 426 -11.72 -17.57 35.58
C ALA A 426 -10.54 -18.50 35.93
N GLN A 427 -10.47 -19.68 35.30
CA GLN A 427 -9.40 -20.64 35.58
C GLN A 427 -8.14 -20.25 34.82
N LEU A 428 -7.03 -20.01 35.54
CA LEU A 428 -5.73 -19.79 34.91
C LEU A 428 -5.26 -21.08 34.22
N ARG A 429 -4.95 -21.02 32.92
CA ARG A 429 -4.49 -22.18 32.14
C ARG A 429 -3.07 -22.05 31.64
N PHE A 430 -2.63 -20.83 31.33
CA PHE A 430 -1.27 -20.54 30.88
C PHE A 430 -0.79 -19.21 31.43
N ARG A 431 0.51 -19.14 31.78
CA ARG A 431 1.16 -17.91 32.23
C ARG A 431 2.64 -17.96 31.88
N ASN A 432 3.17 -16.85 31.37
CA ASN A 432 4.60 -16.63 31.25
C ASN A 432 4.99 -15.22 31.74
N GLY A 433 6.18 -14.74 31.38
CA GLY A 433 6.72 -13.46 31.86
C GLY A 433 5.89 -12.22 31.47
N SER A 434 5.09 -12.30 30.39
CA SER A 434 4.34 -11.14 29.87
C SER A 434 2.83 -11.35 29.80
N SER A 435 2.37 -12.59 29.67
CA SER A 435 0.99 -12.91 29.27
C SER A 435 0.33 -13.90 30.23
N SER A 436 -1.00 -13.85 30.31
CA SER A 436 -1.84 -14.79 31.06
C SER A 436 -3.07 -15.17 30.24
N VAL A 437 -3.40 -16.46 30.22
CA VAL A 437 -4.56 -17.02 29.51
C VAL A 437 -5.46 -17.73 30.51
N TYR A 438 -6.72 -17.34 30.53
CA TYR A 438 -7.75 -17.90 31.40
C TYR A 438 -8.87 -18.54 30.60
N GLU A 439 -9.42 -19.63 31.11
CA GLU A 439 -10.60 -20.30 30.58
C GLU A 439 -11.84 -19.94 31.42
N LEU A 440 -12.95 -19.66 30.74
CA LEU A 440 -14.26 -19.49 31.33
C LEU A 440 -14.97 -20.85 31.31
N PHE A 441 -15.45 -21.27 32.49
CA PHE A 441 -16.29 -22.45 32.82
C PHE A 441 -16.22 -23.68 31.90
#